data_AF-A0A4U7C9V5-F1
#
_entry.id   AF-A0A4U7C9V5-F1
#
_cell.length_a   1.000
_cell.length_b   1.000
_cell.length_c   1.000
_cell.angle_alpha   90.00
_cell.angle_beta   90.00
_cell.angle_gamma   90.00
#
_symmetry.space_group_name_H-M   'P 1'
#
loop_
_entity.id
_entity.type
_entity.pdbx_description
1 polymer ?
#
loop_
_entity_poly.entity_id
_entity_poly.type
_entity_poly.pdbx_seq_one_letter_code
_entity_poly.pdbx_strand_id
1 'polypeptide(L)'
;MAVTSTVLDVTVLLLCVSASVVALGASDAGGPDGPTATDAADRLVTETETVAYPDEGAPNDTRRIHATRAELLALVAERVGDGGTKTAFDRRAIDAVHTGIGPRTRVDVALDGPTRTAERVGGVPERYRAPGAFRTTEPAADSSGSTADETRRVVAVGPEPPRDATVGVAVVRQPLPAGVDGSGESDRRGAGATVRIVVRRW
;
A
#
# COMPACT_ATOMS: atom_id res chain seq x y z
N MET A 1 36.37 -8.37 29.60
CA MET A 1 34.99 -8.81 29.35
C MET A 1 34.34 -7.80 28.42
N ALA A 2 34.11 -8.20 27.17
CA ALA A 2 33.55 -7.36 26.12
C ALA A 2 32.04 -7.23 26.28
N VAL A 3 31.55 -6.02 26.51
CA VAL A 3 30.11 -5.70 26.59
C VAL A 3 29.83 -4.58 25.59
N THR A 4 30.04 -4.86 24.30
CA THR A 4 29.81 -3.89 23.21
C THR A 4 29.02 -4.48 22.04
N SER A 5 28.58 -5.74 22.11
CA SER A 5 28.06 -6.46 20.93
C SER A 5 26.54 -6.38 20.73
N THR A 6 25.72 -6.09 21.74
CA THR A 6 24.25 -6.20 21.60
C THR A 6 23.57 -4.92 21.13
N VAL A 7 24.17 -3.76 21.39
CA VAL A 7 23.59 -2.46 21.02
C VAL A 7 23.74 -2.20 19.51
N LEU A 8 24.85 -2.65 18.92
CA LEU A 8 25.08 -2.55 17.47
C LEU A 8 24.18 -3.51 16.68
N ASP A 9 23.86 -4.69 17.21
CA ASP A 9 22.97 -5.64 16.53
C ASP A 9 21.52 -5.10 16.46
N VAL A 10 21.05 -4.44 17.52
CA VAL A 10 19.69 -3.87 17.56
C VAL A 10 19.56 -2.66 16.65
N THR A 11 20.56 -1.78 16.57
CA THR A 11 20.53 -0.63 15.67
C THR A 11 20.72 -1.05 14.21
N VAL A 12 21.54 -2.06 13.94
CA VAL A 12 21.67 -2.66 12.60
C VAL A 12 20.39 -3.39 12.20
N LEU A 13 19.73 -4.13 13.10
CA LEU A 13 18.41 -4.74 12.82
C LEU A 13 17.33 -3.68 12.55
N LEU A 14 17.29 -2.59 13.33
CA LEU A 14 16.36 -1.48 13.10
C LEU A 14 16.65 -0.74 11.78
N LEU A 15 17.92 -0.63 11.39
CA LEU A 15 18.36 -0.05 10.12
C LEU A 15 18.10 -1.00 8.93
N CYS A 16 18.23 -2.32 9.11
CA CYS A 16 17.90 -3.33 8.11
C CYS A 16 16.38 -3.47 7.90
N VAL A 17 15.58 -3.25 8.95
CA VAL A 17 14.11 -3.18 8.85
C VAL A 17 13.67 -1.93 8.10
N SER A 18 14.35 -0.79 8.28
CA SER A 18 14.03 0.46 7.55
C SER A 18 14.57 0.47 6.11
N ALA A 19 15.61 -0.30 5.79
CA ALA A 19 16.14 -0.42 4.43
C ALA A 19 15.38 -1.41 3.52
N SER A 20 14.38 -2.14 4.04
CA SER A 20 13.63 -3.14 3.26
C SER A 20 12.47 -2.52 2.45
N VAL A 21 12.76 -1.49 1.65
CA VAL A 21 11.87 -1.05 0.55
C VAL A 21 12.14 -1.99 -0.62
N VAL A 22 11.49 -3.15 -0.62
CA VAL A 22 11.54 -4.06 -1.77
C VAL A 22 10.58 -3.54 -2.82
N ALA A 23 11.10 -2.84 -3.83
CA ALA A 23 10.39 -2.56 -5.06
C ALA A 23 10.09 -3.90 -5.78
N LEU A 24 8.92 -4.49 -5.48
CA LEU A 24 8.46 -5.72 -6.09
C LEU A 24 7.94 -5.41 -7.50
N GLY A 25 8.77 -5.66 -8.51
CA GLY A 25 8.40 -5.81 -9.92
C GLY A 25 7.71 -4.59 -10.56
N ALA A 26 8.48 -3.77 -11.26
CA ALA A 26 7.95 -2.73 -12.14
C ALA A 26 7.73 -3.31 -13.55
N SER A 27 6.57 -3.05 -14.15
CA SER A 27 6.37 -3.22 -15.59
C SER A 27 6.24 -1.83 -16.19
N ASP A 28 7.10 -1.46 -17.15
CA ASP A 28 7.15 -0.10 -17.66
C ASP A 28 6.26 0.10 -18.89
N ALA A 29 5.54 1.22 -18.88
CA ALA A 29 5.00 1.83 -20.08
C ALA A 29 5.01 3.35 -19.93
N GLY A 30 6.21 3.91 -19.72
CA GLY A 30 6.48 5.32 -19.97
C GLY A 30 6.80 5.53 -21.45
N GLY A 31 6.31 6.63 -22.03
CA GLY A 31 6.88 7.12 -23.29
C GLY A 31 8.38 7.43 -23.11
N PRO A 32 9.18 7.49 -24.18
CA PRO A 32 10.65 7.49 -24.09
C PRO A 32 11.27 8.60 -23.21
N ASP A 33 10.51 9.66 -22.89
CA ASP A 33 10.97 10.81 -22.10
C ASP A 33 10.03 11.18 -20.91
N GLY A 34 9.04 10.35 -20.57
CA GLY A 34 8.07 10.65 -19.50
C GLY A 34 8.39 10.00 -18.16
N PRO A 35 7.96 10.57 -17.01
CA PRO A 35 8.10 9.89 -15.70
C PRO A 35 7.40 8.54 -15.74
N THR A 36 8.02 7.51 -15.17
CA THR A 36 7.53 6.14 -15.09
C THR A 36 6.62 5.94 -13.87
N ALA A 37 5.97 4.77 -13.77
CA ALA A 37 5.24 4.39 -12.55
C ALA A 37 6.19 4.26 -11.34
N THR A 38 7.45 3.85 -11.58
CA THR A 38 8.50 3.78 -10.57
C THR A 38 8.88 5.18 -10.08
N ASP A 39 9.04 6.15 -10.97
CA ASP A 39 9.33 7.54 -10.57
C ASP A 39 8.19 8.14 -9.74
N ALA A 40 6.94 7.83 -10.09
CA ALA A 40 5.79 8.24 -9.29
C ALA A 40 5.77 7.56 -7.92
N ALA A 41 6.09 6.27 -7.85
CA ALA A 41 6.21 5.54 -6.59
C ALA A 41 7.34 6.08 -5.71
N ASP A 42 8.51 6.38 -6.29
CA ASP A 42 9.64 6.99 -5.59
C ASP A 42 9.26 8.33 -4.97
N ARG A 43 8.58 9.20 -5.72
CA ARG A 43 8.06 10.47 -5.19
C ARG A 43 7.04 10.28 -4.08
N LEU A 44 6.18 9.26 -4.15
CA LEU A 44 5.23 9.00 -3.06
C LEU A 44 5.95 8.69 -1.75
N VAL A 45 7.06 7.94 -1.82
CA VAL A 45 7.81 7.50 -0.64
C VAL A 45 8.78 8.58 -0.15
N THR A 46 9.27 9.46 -1.02
CA THR A 46 10.32 10.42 -0.67
C THR A 46 9.82 11.86 -0.50
N GLU A 47 8.77 12.27 -1.20
CA GLU A 47 8.26 13.64 -1.09
C GLU A 47 7.38 13.79 0.15
N THR A 48 7.79 14.71 1.02
CA THR A 48 7.07 15.08 2.24
C THR A 48 6.08 16.22 1.98
N GLU A 49 4.93 16.16 2.64
CA GLU A 49 3.89 17.18 2.57
C GLU A 49 3.33 17.47 3.97
N THR A 50 2.85 18.70 4.16
CA THR A 50 2.19 19.12 5.40
C THR A 50 0.70 19.28 5.17
N VAL A 51 -0.10 18.41 5.78
CA VAL A 51 -1.55 18.45 5.72
C VAL A 51 -2.11 19.13 6.96
N ALA A 52 -2.78 20.27 6.77
CA ALA A 52 -3.54 20.95 7.83
C ALA A 52 -5.03 20.60 7.72
N TYR A 53 -5.67 20.29 8.84
CA TYR A 53 -7.08 19.93 8.89
C TYR A 53 -7.76 20.44 10.18
N PRO A 54 -9.06 20.75 10.13
CA PRO A 54 -9.80 21.22 11.29
C PRO A 54 -9.93 20.12 12.34
N ASP A 55 -9.73 20.49 13.60
CA ASP A 55 -9.85 19.64 14.79
C ASP A 55 -10.13 20.53 16.01
N GLU A 56 -11.36 20.47 16.52
CA GLU A 56 -11.85 21.26 17.66
C GLU A 56 -11.09 20.98 18.98
N GLY A 57 -10.35 19.87 19.07
CA GLY A 57 -9.51 19.54 20.22
C GLY A 57 -8.11 20.15 20.16
N ALA A 58 -7.74 20.84 19.08
CA ALA A 58 -6.43 21.45 18.91
C ALA A 58 -6.41 22.91 19.42
N PRO A 59 -5.26 23.44 19.88
CA PRO A 59 -5.17 24.80 20.43
C PRO A 59 -5.64 25.94 19.51
N ASN A 60 -5.69 25.72 18.19
CA ASN A 60 -6.15 26.67 17.18
C ASN A 60 -7.20 26.04 16.25
N ASP A 61 -7.99 25.09 16.75
CA ASP A 61 -8.99 24.32 16.01
C ASP A 61 -8.44 23.62 14.74
N THR A 62 -7.12 23.45 14.66
CA THR A 62 -6.41 22.92 13.50
C THR A 62 -5.25 22.04 13.95
N ARG A 63 -5.15 20.83 13.39
CA ARG A 63 -3.95 19.99 13.48
C ARG A 63 -3.19 20.00 12.17
N ARG A 64 -1.89 19.68 12.26
CA ARG A 64 -0.98 19.53 11.13
C ARG A 64 -0.25 18.21 11.24
N ILE A 65 -0.17 17.49 10.13
CA ILE A 65 0.65 16.28 9.99
C ILE A 65 1.65 16.53 8.88
N HIS A 66 2.93 16.29 9.17
CA HIS A 66 4.02 16.33 8.20
C HIS A 66 4.50 14.90 7.98
N ALA A 67 4.36 14.40 6.76
CA ALA A 67 4.68 13.03 6.42
C ALA A 67 4.91 12.89 4.91
N THR A 68 5.49 11.79 4.48
CA THR A 68 5.54 11.42 3.06
C THR A 68 4.14 11.15 2.53
N ARG A 69 3.93 11.27 1.21
CA ARG A 69 2.62 10.94 0.62
C ARG A 69 2.23 9.48 0.87
N ALA A 70 3.19 8.56 0.86
CA ALA A 70 2.96 7.16 1.20
C ALA A 70 2.51 6.97 2.65
N GLU A 71 3.11 7.69 3.61
CA GLU A 71 2.70 7.66 5.02
C GLU A 71 1.31 8.28 5.24
N LEU A 72 0.99 9.38 4.55
CA LEU A 72 -0.36 9.95 4.58
C LEU A 72 -1.40 8.94 4.10
N LEU A 73 -1.11 8.22 3.01
CA LEU A 73 -1.98 7.15 2.52
C LEU A 73 -2.09 5.97 3.49
N ALA A 74 -1.01 5.63 4.19
CA ALA A 74 -1.01 4.57 5.21
C ALA A 74 -1.92 4.94 6.40
N LEU A 75 -1.81 6.17 6.91
CA LEU A 75 -2.68 6.70 7.99
C LEU A 75 -4.15 6.69 7.59
N VAL A 76 -4.46 7.09 6.36
CA VAL A 76 -5.84 7.07 5.85
C VAL A 76 -6.34 5.63 5.70
N ALA A 77 -5.53 4.73 5.15
CA ALA A 77 -5.93 3.34 4.96
C ALA A 77 -6.18 2.62 6.29
N GLU A 78 -5.37 2.88 7.32
CA GLU A 78 -5.60 2.38 8.68
C GLU A 78 -6.99 2.82 9.20
N ARG A 79 -7.27 4.12 9.14
CA ARG A 79 -8.52 4.71 9.65
C ARG A 79 -9.76 4.26 8.90
N VAL A 80 -9.68 4.16 7.57
CA VAL A 80 -10.80 3.69 6.72
C VAL A 80 -11.02 2.19 6.88
N GLY A 81 -9.95 1.41 7.05
CA GLY A 81 -10.02 -0.04 7.25
C GLY A 81 -10.76 -0.47 8.51
N ASP A 82 -10.87 0.42 9.50
CA ASP A 82 -11.63 0.19 10.73
C ASP A 82 -13.12 0.55 10.59
N GLY A 83 -13.60 0.85 9.37
CA GLY A 83 -15.00 1.14 9.08
C GLY A 83 -15.44 2.55 9.46
N GLY A 84 -14.50 3.44 9.75
CA GLY A 84 -14.76 4.84 10.09
C GLY A 84 -15.29 5.67 8.92
N THR A 85 -16.05 6.73 9.23
CA THR A 85 -16.43 7.73 8.23
C THR A 85 -15.23 8.59 7.84
N LYS A 86 -15.22 9.06 6.58
CA LYS A 86 -14.10 9.85 6.04
C LYS A 86 -13.97 11.19 6.79
N THR A 87 -12.92 11.30 7.60
CA THR A 87 -12.63 12.45 8.46
C THR A 87 -12.14 13.66 7.66
N ALA A 88 -12.01 14.81 8.33
CA ALA A 88 -11.44 16.01 7.72
C ALA A 88 -9.99 15.80 7.29
N PHE A 89 -9.20 15.08 8.10
CA PHE A 89 -7.86 14.64 7.75
C PHE A 89 -7.86 13.80 6.46
N ASP A 90 -8.70 12.76 6.38
CA ASP A 90 -8.70 11.84 5.23
C ASP A 90 -9.01 12.55 3.91
N ARG A 91 -9.93 13.52 3.94
CA ARG A 91 -10.24 14.34 2.76
C ARG A 91 -9.04 15.20 2.35
N ARG A 92 -8.39 15.88 3.30
CA ARG A 92 -7.25 16.75 3.02
C ARG A 92 -6.02 15.97 2.56
N ALA A 93 -5.75 14.82 3.18
CA ALA A 93 -4.64 13.95 2.81
C ALA A 93 -4.82 13.37 1.40
N ILE A 94 -6.01 12.89 1.04
CA ILE A 94 -6.27 12.38 -0.32
C ILE A 94 -6.18 13.50 -1.36
N ASP A 95 -6.66 14.70 -1.06
CA ASP A 95 -6.59 15.86 -1.97
C ASP A 95 -5.16 16.35 -2.22
N ALA A 96 -4.35 16.41 -1.15
CA ALA A 96 -2.92 16.65 -1.20
C ALA A 96 -2.20 15.65 -2.13
N VAL A 97 -2.41 14.36 -1.90
CA VAL A 97 -1.82 13.30 -2.73
C VAL A 97 -2.32 13.39 -4.18
N HIS A 98 -3.62 13.59 -4.39
CA HIS A 98 -4.21 13.73 -5.72
C HIS A 98 -3.55 14.85 -6.52
N THR A 99 -3.34 16.01 -5.89
CA THR A 99 -2.68 17.16 -6.51
C THR A 99 -1.22 16.86 -6.85
N GLY A 100 -0.52 16.07 -6.02
CA GLY A 100 0.89 15.74 -6.21
C GLY A 100 1.22 14.66 -7.24
N ILE A 101 0.31 13.70 -7.51
CA ILE A 101 0.60 12.55 -8.38
C ILE A 101 0.42 12.81 -9.89
N GLY A 102 -0.26 13.90 -10.25
CA GLY A 102 -0.55 14.27 -11.64
C GLY A 102 -1.68 13.47 -12.31
N PRO A 103 -2.16 13.92 -13.49
CA PRO A 103 -3.42 13.46 -14.08
C PRO A 103 -3.37 12.08 -14.72
N ARG A 104 -2.18 11.52 -14.96
CA ARG A 104 -1.98 10.20 -15.59
C ARG A 104 -1.52 9.14 -14.58
N THR A 105 -1.77 9.38 -13.30
CA THR A 105 -1.36 8.49 -12.22
C THR A 105 -2.59 8.07 -11.42
N ARG A 106 -2.69 6.77 -11.18
CA ARG A 106 -3.67 6.15 -10.30
C ARG A 106 -2.94 5.45 -9.16
N VAL A 107 -3.41 5.68 -7.95
CA VAL A 107 -2.87 5.04 -6.75
C VAL A 107 -3.97 4.29 -6.04
N ASP A 108 -3.77 3.00 -5.80
CA ASP A 108 -4.68 2.14 -5.07
C ASP A 108 -3.98 1.59 -3.82
N VAL A 109 -4.62 1.67 -2.67
CA VAL A 109 -4.04 1.28 -1.38
C VAL A 109 -4.88 0.18 -0.74
N ALA A 110 -4.21 -0.87 -0.28
CA ALA A 110 -4.80 -1.99 0.42
C ALA A 110 -4.04 -2.30 1.71
N LEU A 111 -4.76 -2.72 2.75
CA LEU A 111 -4.14 -3.19 3.99
C LEU A 111 -3.60 -4.61 3.78
N ASP A 112 -2.29 -4.78 3.95
CA ASP A 112 -1.66 -6.09 4.13
C ASP A 112 -1.69 -6.40 5.64
N GLY A 113 -2.79 -7.01 6.10
CA GLY A 113 -2.78 -7.65 7.43
C GLY A 113 -1.64 -8.67 7.53
N PRO A 114 -1.16 -9.03 8.74
CA PRO A 114 -0.09 -10.00 8.93
C PRO A 114 -0.50 -11.30 8.26
N THR A 115 0.01 -11.50 7.05
CA THR A 115 -0.17 -12.73 6.31
C THR A 115 0.78 -13.69 7.00
N ARG A 116 0.24 -14.77 7.58
CA ARG A 116 1.01 -15.93 8.07
C ARG A 116 2.18 -16.16 7.13
N THR A 117 3.38 -15.85 7.58
CA THR A 117 4.64 -16.20 6.92
C THR A 117 4.88 -17.70 7.14
N ALA A 118 4.08 -18.54 6.49
CA ALA A 118 4.35 -19.95 6.23
C ALA A 118 3.25 -20.45 5.26
N GLU A 119 3.65 -21.15 4.20
CA GLU A 119 2.79 -21.71 3.15
C GLU A 119 2.14 -20.72 2.18
N ARG A 120 2.94 -20.26 1.22
CA ARG A 120 2.59 -20.33 -0.22
C ARG A 120 3.82 -20.07 -1.11
N VAL A 121 4.94 -20.69 -0.77
CA VAL A 121 5.91 -21.12 -1.79
C VAL A 121 5.51 -22.56 -2.14
N GLY A 122 4.52 -22.68 -3.02
CA GLY A 122 3.88 -23.98 -3.31
C GLY A 122 2.54 -23.81 -4.01
N GLY A 123 2.45 -22.91 -4.98
CA GLY A 123 1.24 -22.69 -5.77
C GLY A 123 1.44 -23.16 -7.20
N VAL A 124 1.78 -24.43 -7.41
CA VAL A 124 1.47 -25.05 -8.71
C VAL A 124 -0.06 -25.08 -8.77
N PRO A 125 -0.70 -24.41 -9.73
CA PRO A 125 -2.14 -24.46 -9.81
C PRO A 125 -2.57 -25.91 -10.07
N GLU A 126 -3.60 -26.36 -9.36
CA GLU A 126 -4.08 -27.76 -9.38
C GLU A 126 -4.30 -28.33 -10.80
N ARG A 127 -4.52 -27.45 -11.79
CA ARG A 127 -4.68 -27.77 -13.21
C ARG A 127 -3.44 -28.35 -13.92
N TYR A 128 -2.26 -28.36 -13.28
CA TYR A 128 -1.03 -28.96 -13.83
C TYR A 128 -0.61 -30.28 -13.16
N ARG A 129 -1.42 -30.84 -12.25
CA ARG A 129 -1.24 -32.24 -11.83
C ARG A 129 -1.65 -33.15 -12.99
N ALA A 130 -0.70 -33.91 -13.52
CA ALA A 130 -0.94 -34.85 -14.61
C ALA A 130 -2.06 -35.88 -14.25
N PRO A 131 -2.80 -36.39 -15.26
CA PRO A 131 -4.15 -36.90 -15.06
C PRO A 131 -4.21 -38.41 -14.80
N GLY A 132 -4.88 -38.81 -13.71
CA GLY A 132 -5.38 -40.17 -13.49
C GLY A 132 -6.90 -40.20 -13.66
N ALA A 133 -7.36 -41.05 -14.58
CA ALA A 133 -8.73 -41.25 -15.06
C ALA A 133 -9.86 -41.09 -14.01
N PHE A 134 -10.96 -40.40 -14.36
CA PHE A 134 -12.22 -40.98 -14.87
C PHE A 134 -13.22 -39.87 -15.27
N ARG A 135 -13.98 -40.13 -16.33
CA ARG A 135 -15.03 -39.29 -16.97
C ARG A 135 -16.17 -39.00 -15.98
N THR A 136 -16.94 -37.90 -16.07
CA THR A 136 -18.13 -37.76 -16.96
C THR A 136 -18.67 -36.31 -16.99
N THR A 137 -18.83 -35.75 -18.20
CA THR A 137 -19.85 -34.81 -18.74
C THR A 137 -20.22 -33.45 -18.07
N GLU A 138 -19.73 -32.36 -18.70
CA GLU A 138 -20.33 -31.05 -19.15
C GLU A 138 -21.28 -30.18 -18.25
N PRO A 139 -21.54 -28.89 -18.60
CA PRO A 139 -20.62 -27.75 -18.74
C PRO A 139 -21.14 -26.49 -17.99
N ALA A 140 -20.30 -25.64 -17.40
CA ALA A 140 -20.76 -24.33 -16.94
C ALA A 140 -19.65 -23.27 -16.88
N ALA A 141 -19.81 -22.31 -17.79
CA ALA A 141 -19.57 -20.88 -17.64
C ALA A 141 -18.14 -20.41 -17.31
N ASP A 142 -17.56 -19.76 -18.33
CA ASP A 142 -16.65 -18.63 -18.20
C ASP A 142 -17.01 -17.77 -16.98
N SER A 143 -16.08 -17.65 -16.04
CA SER A 143 -16.14 -16.67 -14.97
C SER A 143 -14.74 -16.15 -14.69
N SER A 144 -14.42 -15.12 -15.48
CA SER A 144 -13.67 -13.92 -15.10
C SER A 144 -13.10 -13.94 -13.68
N GLY A 145 -11.77 -14.06 -13.57
CA GLY A 145 -11.01 -13.97 -12.33
C GLY A 145 -10.93 -12.54 -11.77
N SER A 146 -12.07 -11.91 -11.52
CA SER A 146 -12.19 -10.46 -11.21
C SER A 146 -12.86 -10.15 -9.86
N THR A 147 -12.63 -10.94 -8.80
CA THR A 147 -13.28 -10.65 -7.50
C THR A 147 -12.41 -10.80 -6.25
N ALA A 148 -11.10 -11.07 -6.37
CA ALA A 148 -10.24 -11.13 -5.18
C ALA A 148 -9.59 -9.78 -4.81
N ASP A 149 -9.36 -8.90 -5.78
CA ASP A 149 -8.58 -7.66 -5.59
C ASP A 149 -9.46 -6.46 -5.16
N GLU A 150 -10.73 -6.45 -5.59
CA GLU A 150 -11.66 -5.34 -5.29
C GLU A 150 -12.09 -5.32 -3.82
N THR A 151 -12.17 -6.49 -3.18
CA THR A 151 -12.61 -6.63 -1.77
C THR A 151 -11.54 -6.21 -0.75
N ARG A 152 -10.31 -5.92 -1.19
CA ARG A 152 -9.20 -5.52 -0.30
C ARG A 152 -8.77 -4.06 -0.48
N ARG A 153 -9.33 -3.35 -1.46
CA ARG A 153 -8.99 -1.95 -1.75
C ARG A 153 -9.67 -1.04 -0.73
N VAL A 154 -8.87 -0.23 -0.03
CA VAL A 154 -9.33 0.66 1.03
C VAL A 154 -9.36 2.11 0.55
N VAL A 155 -8.36 2.51 -0.23
CA VAL A 155 -8.22 3.89 -0.74
C VAL A 155 -7.88 3.86 -2.23
N ALA A 156 -8.44 4.82 -2.96
CA ALA A 156 -8.24 5.04 -4.38
C ALA A 156 -8.02 6.53 -4.64
N VAL A 157 -6.96 6.89 -5.36
CA VAL A 157 -6.59 8.29 -5.66
C VAL A 157 -6.22 8.43 -7.13
N GLY A 158 -6.81 9.42 -7.81
CA GLY A 158 -6.57 9.68 -9.24
C GLY A 158 -7.54 8.95 -10.17
N PRO A 159 -7.55 9.30 -11.47
CA PRO A 159 -8.47 8.71 -12.46
C PRO A 159 -8.09 7.26 -12.77
N GLU A 160 -9.06 6.45 -13.19
CA GLU A 160 -8.78 5.11 -13.70
C GLU A 160 -8.11 5.22 -15.08
N PRO A 161 -7.07 4.41 -15.39
CA PRO A 161 -6.47 4.40 -16.71
C PRO A 161 -7.52 4.13 -17.81
N PRO A 162 -7.44 4.82 -18.97
CA PRO A 162 -8.23 4.47 -20.14
C PRO A 162 -8.03 3.00 -20.52
N ARG A 163 -9.07 2.35 -21.05
CA ARG A 163 -9.08 0.90 -21.31
C ARG A 163 -8.05 0.44 -22.35
N ASP A 164 -7.63 1.35 -23.23
CA ASP A 164 -6.67 1.15 -24.32
C ASP A 164 -5.26 1.69 -24.00
N ALA A 165 -5.07 2.27 -22.81
CA ALA A 165 -3.80 2.83 -22.41
C ALA A 165 -2.79 1.72 -22.08
N THR A 166 -1.54 1.92 -22.48
CA THR A 166 -0.46 1.05 -21.98
C THR A 166 -0.11 1.51 -20.56
N VAL A 167 -0.23 0.61 -19.58
CA VAL A 167 -0.11 0.96 -18.16
C VAL A 167 1.18 0.40 -17.58
N GLY A 168 2.03 1.30 -17.08
CA GLY A 168 3.13 0.97 -16.20
C GLY A 168 2.65 0.77 -14.77
N VAL A 169 3.22 -0.19 -14.05
CA VAL A 169 2.82 -0.52 -12.67
C VAL A 169 4.05 -0.56 -11.76
N ALA A 170 3.94 0.04 -10.58
CA ALA A 170 4.90 -0.10 -9.49
C ALA A 170 4.15 -0.43 -8.19
N VAL A 171 4.77 -1.20 -7.30
CA VAL A 171 4.17 -1.60 -6.02
C VAL A 171 5.12 -1.24 -4.88
N VAL A 172 4.59 -0.53 -3.89
CA VAL A 172 5.29 -0.15 -2.66
C VAL A 172 4.63 -0.85 -1.47
N ARG A 173 5.46 -1.34 -0.53
CA ARG A 173 4.99 -1.79 0.78
C ARG A 173 5.41 -0.76 1.82
N GLN A 174 4.43 -0.05 2.39
CA GLN A 174 4.66 1.01 3.37
C GLN A 174 4.29 0.48 4.77
N PRO A 175 5.18 0.58 5.77
CA PRO A 175 4.82 0.28 7.15
C PRO A 175 3.65 1.15 7.63
N LEU A 176 2.71 0.57 8.37
CA LEU A 176 1.76 1.40 9.10
C LEU A 176 2.52 2.17 10.19
N PRO A 177 2.34 3.50 10.29
CA PRO A 177 2.92 4.26 11.38
C PRO A 177 2.34 3.72 12.70
N ALA A 178 3.20 3.52 13.71
CA ALA A 178 2.71 3.16 15.03
C ALA A 178 1.76 4.27 15.50
N GLY A 179 0.54 3.88 15.90
CA GLY A 179 -0.56 4.80 16.17
C GLY A 179 -0.13 6.06 16.89
N VAL A 180 -0.43 7.21 16.27
CA VAL A 180 -0.16 8.56 16.81
C VAL A 180 -1.03 8.91 18.02
N ASP A 181 -1.93 8.02 18.42
CA ASP A 181 -2.79 8.16 19.56
C ASP A 181 -2.46 7.02 20.55
N GLY A 182 -1.99 7.39 21.75
CA GLY A 182 -1.61 6.48 22.83
C GLY A 182 -2.76 5.70 23.47
N SER A 183 -3.75 5.27 22.69
CA SER A 183 -4.76 4.29 23.10
C SER A 183 -4.28 2.90 22.65
N GLY A 184 -3.91 2.06 23.61
CA GLY A 184 -3.33 0.73 23.43
C GLY A 184 -4.24 -0.33 22.80
N GLU A 185 -4.87 0.00 21.68
CA GLU A 185 -5.69 -0.90 20.86
C GLU A 185 -4.96 -1.34 19.57
N SER A 186 -3.71 -0.91 19.41
CA SER A 186 -2.77 -1.29 18.34
C SER A 186 -2.25 -2.74 18.44
N ASP A 187 -2.58 -3.47 19.51
CA ASP A 187 -2.12 -4.86 19.71
C ASP A 187 -2.87 -5.92 18.87
N ARG A 188 -4.02 -5.59 18.24
CA ARG A 188 -4.78 -6.57 17.45
C ARG A 188 -4.25 -6.77 16.02
N ARG A 189 -3.46 -5.83 15.51
CA ARG A 189 -2.91 -5.83 14.15
C ARG A 189 -1.40 -5.90 14.30
N GLY A 190 -0.89 -7.11 14.53
CA GLY A 190 0.46 -7.38 15.05
C GLY A 190 1.57 -6.49 14.46
N ALA A 191 2.54 -6.14 15.31
CA ALA A 191 3.73 -5.36 14.96
C ALA A 191 4.29 -5.79 13.59
N GLY A 192 4.30 -4.86 12.62
CA GLY A 192 4.72 -5.13 11.24
C GLY A 192 3.61 -5.16 10.19
N ALA A 193 2.39 -4.70 10.51
CA ALA A 193 1.37 -4.48 9.50
C ALA A 193 1.83 -3.42 8.46
N THR A 194 1.62 -3.73 7.18
CA THR A 194 2.01 -2.86 6.06
C THR A 194 0.80 -2.52 5.21
N VAL A 195 0.83 -1.41 4.48
CA VAL A 195 -0.09 -1.17 3.36
C VAL A 195 0.64 -1.47 2.04
N ARG A 196 -0.08 -2.09 1.12
CA ARG A 196 0.34 -2.26 -0.27
C ARG A 196 -0.22 -1.10 -1.08
N ILE A 197 0.66 -0.31 -1.66
CA ILE A 197 0.34 0.82 -2.53
C ILE A 197 0.68 0.41 -3.96
N VAL A 198 -0.32 0.35 -4.82
CA VAL A 198 -0.17 0.05 -6.25
C VAL A 198 -0.28 1.36 -7.02
N VAL A 199 0.80 1.72 -7.71
CA VAL A 199 0.88 2.90 -8.57
C VAL A 199 0.75 2.44 -10.01
N ARG A 200 -0.22 3.01 -10.73
CA ARG A 200 -0.47 2.77 -12.14
C ARG A 200 -0.32 4.08 -12.89
N ARG A 201 0.45 4.07 -13.97
CA ARG A 201 0.70 5.25 -14.80
C ARG A 201 0.57 4.90 -16.27
N TRP A 202 0.06 5.83 -17.07
CA TRP A 202 -0.10 5.66 -18.52
C TRP A 202 0.29 6.91 -19.27
#